data_AF-A0A4Y8ARS5-F1
#
_entry.id   AF-A0A4Y8ARS5-F1
#
_cell.length_a   1.000
_cell.length_b   1.000
_cell.length_c   1.000
_cell.angle_alpha   90.00
_cell.angle_beta   90.00
_cell.angle_gamma   90.00
#
_symmetry.space_group_name_H-M   'P 1'
#
loop_
_entity.id
_entity.type
_entity.pdbx_description
1 polymer ?
#
loop_
_entity_poly.entity_id
_entity_poly.type
_entity_poly.pdbx_seq_one_letter_code
_entity_poly.pdbx_strand_id
1 'polypeptide(L)'
;MSKNRNSVIFLKDWALLVQSLSPENQLYFWGLFVNYDYDDEQICKNDFVLPIWNFIRKQLDNMHEKYETSFVQRNRVNGAKGGRPKKNTKTQVNPKNPVGNLETQKTLNKNVNENLNNNINENLNKNKGVLFPFESEIFKTQWQLWKVYKSKEFGFKYKSEISENGALAKLEKISGGDEKTAVEIIQQSINEGWKGFFELSKPTKNPGAGGAAKLTAAQAFKNQFENQNNSKTDEFINI
;
A
#
# COMPACT_ATOMS: atom_id res chain seq x y z
N MET A 1 7.80 -4.10 19.98
CA MET A 1 8.60 -2.93 20.41
C MET A 1 7.73 -1.70 20.18
N SER A 2 6.94 -1.29 21.18
CA SER A 2 5.97 -0.18 21.04
C SER A 2 6.69 1.09 20.58
N LYS A 3 6.38 1.51 19.34
CA LYS A 3 6.87 2.76 18.76
C LYS A 3 5.97 3.87 19.28
N ASN A 4 6.46 4.66 20.22
CA ASN A 4 5.82 5.90 20.72
C ASN A 4 5.62 6.90 19.57
N ARG A 5 4.63 6.67 18.71
CA ARG A 5 4.19 7.58 17.67
C ARG A 5 2.86 8.18 18.09
N ASN A 6 2.78 9.50 18.00
CA ASN A 6 1.57 10.24 18.36
C ASN A 6 0.63 10.42 17.16
N SER A 7 1.05 10.06 15.95
CA SER A 7 0.26 10.27 14.74
C SER A 7 0.58 9.29 13.61
N VAL A 8 -0.45 8.96 12.83
CA VAL A 8 -0.39 8.19 11.58
C VAL A 8 -1.10 9.01 10.49
N ILE A 9 -0.57 8.99 9.27
CA ILE A 9 -1.13 9.71 8.12
C ILE A 9 -2.03 8.77 7.33
N PHE A 10 -3.26 9.20 7.03
CA PHE A 10 -4.16 8.50 6.13
C PHE A 10 -4.26 9.23 4.78
N LEU A 11 -3.92 8.54 3.69
CA LEU A 11 -3.90 9.15 2.36
C LEU A 11 -5.28 9.13 1.71
N LYS A 12 -5.58 10.15 0.89
CA LYS A 12 -6.88 10.27 0.19
C LYS A 12 -7.20 9.07 -0.70
N ASP A 13 -6.21 8.52 -1.39
CA ASP A 13 -6.42 7.38 -2.29
C ASP A 13 -6.81 6.11 -1.53
N TRP A 14 -6.41 6.00 -0.26
CA TRP A 14 -6.82 4.90 0.61
C TRP A 14 -8.30 5.03 0.98
N ALA A 15 -8.81 6.26 1.13
CA ALA A 15 -10.23 6.48 1.39
C ALA A 15 -11.10 5.86 0.29
N LEU A 16 -10.69 5.98 -0.98
CA LEU A 16 -11.42 5.38 -2.10
C LEU A 16 -11.49 3.85 -2.00
N LEU A 17 -10.40 3.22 -1.56
CA LEU A 17 -10.35 1.77 -1.35
C LEU A 17 -11.27 1.36 -0.20
N VAL A 18 -11.18 2.04 0.93
CA VAL A 18 -11.99 1.73 2.11
C VAL A 18 -13.47 1.98 1.83
N GLN A 19 -13.83 3.06 1.14
CA GLN A 19 -15.21 3.37 0.77
C GLN A 19 -15.82 2.35 -0.21
N SER A 20 -14.99 1.59 -0.93
CA SER A 20 -15.47 0.52 -1.81
C SER A 20 -15.86 -0.77 -1.08
N LEU A 21 -15.56 -0.87 0.21
CA LEU A 21 -15.96 -1.99 1.07
C LEU A 21 -17.37 -1.76 1.63
N SER A 22 -18.07 -2.85 2.01
CA SER A 22 -19.31 -2.77 2.77
C SER A 22 -19.11 -2.06 4.13
N PRO A 23 -20.15 -1.46 4.73
CA PRO A 23 -20.02 -0.75 6.01
C PRO A 23 -19.40 -1.60 7.13
N GLU A 24 -19.73 -2.88 7.18
CA GLU A 24 -19.17 -3.84 8.14
C GLU A 24 -17.66 -4.07 7.91
N ASN A 25 -17.26 -4.23 6.65
CA ASN A 25 -15.87 -4.39 6.26
C ASN A 25 -15.06 -3.10 6.46
N GLN A 26 -15.68 -1.92 6.31
CA GLN A 26 -15.08 -0.64 6.66
C GLN A 26 -14.78 -0.56 8.15
N LEU A 27 -15.75 -0.93 9.00
CA LEU A 27 -15.55 -0.95 10.45
C LEU A 27 -14.41 -1.91 10.84
N TYR A 28 -14.39 -3.09 10.22
CA TYR A 28 -13.30 -4.06 10.41
C TYR A 28 -11.94 -3.48 9.99
N PHE A 29 -11.86 -2.84 8.82
CA PHE A 29 -10.66 -2.14 8.36
C PHE A 29 -10.19 -1.06 9.34
N TRP A 30 -11.11 -0.22 9.84
CA TRP A 30 -10.75 0.84 10.79
C TRP A 30 -10.25 0.26 12.12
N GLY A 31 -10.80 -0.88 12.55
CA GLY A 31 -10.25 -1.65 13.67
C GLY A 31 -8.79 -2.05 13.45
N LEU A 32 -8.46 -2.57 12.27
CA LEU A 32 -7.06 -2.90 11.92
C LEU A 32 -6.17 -1.66 11.87
N PHE A 33 -6.66 -0.57 11.26
CA PHE A 33 -5.89 0.65 11.08
C PHE A 33 -5.57 1.36 12.40
N VAL A 34 -6.55 1.47 13.31
CA VAL A 34 -6.35 2.09 14.63
C VAL A 34 -5.38 1.27 15.48
N ASN A 35 -5.47 -0.06 15.39
CA ASN A 35 -4.62 -0.96 16.16
C ASN A 35 -3.24 -1.21 15.54
N TYR A 36 -2.97 -0.67 14.35
CA TYR A 36 -1.70 -0.86 13.63
C TYR A 36 -0.45 -0.56 14.48
N ASP A 37 -0.50 0.51 15.29
CA ASP A 37 0.64 0.96 16.10
C ASP A 37 0.74 0.22 17.45
N TYR A 38 -0.28 -0.55 17.83
CA TYR A 38 -0.35 -1.24 19.12
C TYR A 38 0.34 -2.62 19.13
N ASP A 39 1.00 -3.00 18.03
CA ASP A 39 1.93 -4.16 17.93
C ASP A 39 1.30 -5.53 18.25
N ASP A 40 -0.03 -5.63 18.29
CA ASP A 40 -0.71 -6.92 18.26
C ASP A 40 -0.52 -7.53 16.87
N GLU A 41 -0.12 -8.80 16.80
CA GLU A 41 -0.12 -9.58 15.56
C GLU A 41 -1.56 -9.75 15.04
N GLN A 42 -2.11 -8.68 14.48
CA GLN A 42 -3.46 -8.67 13.95
C GLN A 42 -3.45 -9.38 12.61
N ILE A 43 -3.91 -10.63 12.66
CA ILE A 43 -4.23 -11.41 11.49
C ILE A 43 -5.58 -10.91 10.98
N CYS A 44 -5.58 -10.23 9.84
CA CYS A 44 -6.80 -9.90 9.12
C CYS A 44 -7.44 -11.20 8.62
N LYS A 45 -8.58 -11.59 9.19
CA LYS A 45 -9.32 -12.82 8.86
C LYS A 45 -10.34 -12.62 7.73
N ASN A 46 -10.60 -11.38 7.35
CA ASN A 46 -11.60 -11.04 6.35
C ASN A 46 -10.94 -10.95 4.96
N ASP A 47 -11.34 -11.86 4.05
CA ASP A 47 -10.78 -11.97 2.70
C ASP A 47 -11.03 -10.73 1.82
N PHE A 48 -12.08 -9.95 2.11
CA PHE A 48 -12.38 -8.71 1.39
C PHE A 48 -11.45 -7.58 1.83
N VAL A 49 -11.19 -7.50 3.13
CA VAL A 49 -10.37 -6.44 3.75
C VAL A 49 -8.89 -6.74 3.58
N LEU A 50 -8.48 -8.01 3.62
CA LEU A 50 -7.09 -8.44 3.63
C LEU A 50 -6.25 -7.83 2.48
N PRO A 51 -6.69 -7.80 1.22
CA PRO A 51 -5.89 -7.24 0.13
C PRO A 51 -5.70 -5.73 0.24
N ILE A 52 -6.76 -5.00 0.64
CA ILE A 52 -6.69 -3.55 0.88
C ILE A 52 -5.78 -3.27 2.09
N TRP A 53 -5.95 -4.03 3.17
CA TRP A 53 -5.14 -3.91 4.37
C TRP A 53 -3.66 -4.18 4.07
N ASN A 54 -3.33 -5.25 3.36
CA ASN A 54 -1.95 -5.56 2.98
C ASN A 54 -1.33 -4.46 2.14
N PHE A 55 -2.07 -3.91 1.17
CA PHE A 55 -1.61 -2.79 0.36
C PHE A 55 -1.32 -1.55 1.22
N ILE A 56 -2.27 -1.13 2.06
CA ILE A 56 -2.14 0.07 2.90
C ILE A 56 -1.06 -0.13 3.96
N ARG A 57 -1.04 -1.29 4.63
CA ARG A 57 -0.02 -1.68 5.61
C ARG A 57 1.38 -1.60 5.01
N LYS A 58 1.59 -2.16 3.81
CA LYS A 58 2.89 -2.08 3.12
C LYS A 58 3.31 -0.63 2.87
N GLN A 59 2.38 0.24 2.51
CA GLN A 59 2.65 1.68 2.33
C GLN A 59 2.98 2.35 3.66
N LEU A 60 2.26 2.04 4.74
CA LEU A 60 2.53 2.53 6.10
C LEU A 60 3.93 2.10 6.58
N ASP A 61 4.30 0.83 6.37
CA ASP A 61 5.63 0.30 6.70
C ASP A 61 6.72 1.06 5.95
N ASN A 62 6.56 1.23 4.63
CA ASN A 62 7.52 1.97 3.81
C ASN A 62 7.63 3.45 4.22
N MET A 63 6.51 4.10 4.55
CA MET A 63 6.50 5.48 5.05
C MET A 63 7.21 5.58 6.38
N HIS A 64 7.01 4.61 7.26
CA HIS A 64 7.68 4.52 8.56
C HIS A 64 9.19 4.33 8.38
N GLU A 65 9.61 3.35 7.59
CA GLU A 65 11.02 3.06 7.33
C GLU A 65 11.73 4.28 6.72
N LYS A 66 11.08 4.95 5.76
CA LYS A 66 11.63 6.17 5.13
C LYS A 66 11.78 7.31 6.12
N TYR A 67 10.81 7.51 7.02
CA TYR A 67 10.91 8.54 8.05
C TYR A 67 12.11 8.32 8.98
N GLU A 68 12.22 7.10 9.52
CA GLU A 68 13.29 6.73 10.44
C GLU A 68 14.67 6.81 9.77
N THR A 69 14.84 6.16 8.61
CA THR A 69 16.13 6.06 7.93
C THR A 69 16.57 7.38 7.30
N SER A 70 15.70 8.04 6.54
CA SER A 70 16.09 9.14 5.65
C SER A 70 16.06 10.50 6.33
N PHE A 71 15.22 10.67 7.36
CA PHE A 71 15.08 11.94 8.07
C PHE A 71 15.68 11.88 9.46
N VAL A 72 15.24 10.95 10.31
CA VAL A 72 15.69 10.91 11.72
C VAL A 72 17.18 10.59 11.80
N GLN A 73 17.63 9.48 11.21
CA GLN A 73 19.04 9.09 11.28
C GLN A 73 19.94 10.11 10.56
N ARG A 74 19.54 10.57 9.37
CA ARG A 74 20.28 11.61 8.63
C ARG A 74 20.41 12.90 9.43
N ASN A 75 19.34 13.38 10.07
CA ASN A 75 19.37 14.60 10.87
C ASN A 75 20.19 14.43 12.14
N ARG A 76 20.15 13.26 12.79
CA ARG A 76 21.03 12.93 13.92
C ARG A 76 22.50 12.98 13.52
N VAL A 77 22.87 12.32 12.42
CA VAL A 77 24.25 12.33 11.89
C VAL A 77 24.68 13.75 11.51
N ASN A 78 23.82 14.53 10.85
CA ASN A 78 24.14 15.90 10.48
C ASN A 78 24.23 16.83 11.71
N GLY A 79 23.37 16.64 12.72
CA GLY A 79 23.46 17.38 13.98
C GLY A 79 24.73 17.06 14.77
N ALA A 80 25.16 15.79 14.77
CA ALA A 80 26.41 15.37 15.40
C ALA A 80 27.66 15.96 14.73
N LYS A 81 27.59 16.27 13.43
CA LYS A 81 28.66 16.99 12.69
C LYS A 81 28.77 18.48 13.07
N GLY A 82 27.88 18.97 13.93
CA GLY A 82 27.83 20.37 14.37
C GLY A 82 26.90 21.22 13.52
N GLY A 83 26.36 22.28 14.14
CA GLY A 83 25.51 23.26 13.46
C GLY A 83 26.33 24.33 12.72
N ARG A 84 25.64 25.40 12.30
CA ARG A 84 26.29 26.61 11.79
C ARG A 84 27.40 27.03 12.76
N PRO A 85 28.64 27.27 12.29
CA PRO A 85 29.74 27.70 13.15
C PRO A 85 29.30 28.92 13.97
N LYS A 86 29.58 28.91 15.28
CA LYS A 86 29.39 30.10 16.11
C LYS A 86 30.24 31.22 15.52
N LYS A 87 29.61 32.35 15.22
CA LYS A 87 30.31 33.55 14.78
C LYS A 87 31.20 34.00 15.95
N ASN A 88 32.51 33.75 15.84
CA ASN A 88 33.47 34.26 16.81
C ASN A 88 33.37 35.79 16.83
N THR A 89 33.12 36.38 17.99
CA THR A 89 33.06 37.83 18.19
C THR A 89 34.44 38.44 17.98
N LYS A 90 34.81 38.68 16.73
CA LYS A 90 35.59 39.85 16.30
C LYS A 90 35.04 40.28 14.95
N THR A 91 34.36 41.40 14.96
CA THR A 91 33.82 42.08 13.79
C THR A 91 34.96 42.37 12.82
N GLN A 92 35.11 41.58 11.75
CA GLN A 92 35.49 42.20 10.48
C GLN A 92 34.20 42.82 9.95
N VAL A 93 34.15 44.14 10.03
CA VAL A 93 33.14 44.94 9.34
C VAL A 93 33.40 44.71 7.86
N ASN A 94 32.62 43.85 7.22
CA ASN A 94 32.62 43.77 5.77
C ASN A 94 31.59 44.80 5.26
N PRO A 95 32.00 45.90 4.62
CA PRO A 95 31.06 46.86 4.06
C PRO A 95 30.41 46.24 2.82
N LYS A 96 29.07 46.30 2.77
CA LYS A 96 28.16 45.74 1.73
C LYS A 96 27.69 44.31 1.97
N ASN A 97 26.94 44.11 3.05
CA ASN A 97 25.78 43.21 2.94
C ASN A 97 24.61 44.07 2.44
N PRO A 98 23.97 43.79 1.29
CA PRO A 98 22.68 44.40 0.99
C PRO A 98 21.75 44.03 2.14
N VAL A 99 21.10 45.04 2.70
CA VAL A 99 20.15 44.94 3.81
C VAL A 99 19.16 43.84 3.44
N GLY A 100 19.26 42.70 4.14
CA GLY A 100 18.35 41.58 3.93
C GLY A 100 16.95 42.08 4.24
N ASN A 101 16.11 42.11 3.22
CA ASN A 101 14.73 42.54 3.26
C ASN A 101 14.04 41.92 4.50
N LEU A 102 13.59 42.77 5.43
CA LEU A 102 12.78 42.42 6.60
C LEU A 102 11.34 42.15 6.17
N GLU A 103 11.18 41.28 5.19
CA GLU A 103 9.89 40.76 4.79
C GLU A 103 9.94 39.27 5.00
N THR A 104 9.21 38.84 6.01
CA THR A 104 8.72 37.48 6.17
C THR A 104 8.03 37.09 4.87
N GLN A 105 8.78 36.57 3.90
CA GLN A 105 8.19 36.01 2.70
C GLN A 105 7.48 34.74 3.15
N LYS A 106 6.16 34.88 3.30
CA LYS A 106 5.18 33.80 3.23
C LYS A 106 5.74 32.75 2.29
N THR A 107 5.98 31.55 2.83
CA THR A 107 6.28 30.36 2.05
C THR A 107 5.34 30.32 0.86
N LEU A 108 5.88 30.48 -0.34
CA LEU A 108 5.16 30.23 -1.57
C LEU A 108 4.77 28.75 -1.53
N ASN A 109 3.55 28.47 -1.10
CA ASN A 109 2.90 27.19 -1.30
C ASN A 109 2.74 27.02 -2.81
N LYS A 110 3.76 26.46 -3.47
CA LYS A 110 3.60 25.88 -4.80
C LYS A 110 2.93 24.52 -4.63
N ASN A 111 1.68 24.56 -4.16
CA ASN A 111 0.76 23.45 -4.31
C ASN A 111 0.24 23.56 -5.74
N VAL A 112 0.90 22.87 -6.68
CA VAL A 112 0.25 22.55 -7.97
C VAL A 112 -0.80 21.50 -7.63
N ASN A 113 -1.92 21.98 -7.09
CA ASN A 113 -3.16 21.25 -7.06
C ASN A 113 -3.73 21.35 -8.48
N GLU A 114 -3.33 20.42 -9.35
CA GLU A 114 -4.17 20.07 -10.48
C GLU A 114 -5.45 19.45 -9.91
N ASN A 115 -6.38 20.34 -9.60
CA ASN A 115 -7.74 20.04 -9.24
C ASN A 115 -8.43 19.50 -10.50
N LEU A 116 -8.22 18.21 -10.78
CA LEU A 116 -9.13 17.48 -11.64
C LEU A 116 -10.36 17.16 -10.79
N ASN A 117 -11.25 18.13 -10.77
CA ASN A 117 -12.58 18.04 -10.21
C ASN A 117 -13.39 17.03 -11.04
N ASN A 118 -13.24 15.74 -10.74
CA ASN A 118 -14.18 14.73 -11.19
C ASN A 118 -15.15 14.47 -10.03
N ASN A 119 -16.26 15.16 -10.14
CA ASN A 119 -17.50 14.97 -9.40
C ASN A 119 -17.89 13.49 -9.42
N ILE A 120 -17.70 12.78 -8.31
CA ILE A 120 -18.22 11.42 -8.09
C ILE A 120 -19.02 11.46 -6.79
N ASN A 121 -20.13 12.18 -6.81
CA ASN A 121 -21.32 11.70 -6.13
C ASN A 121 -22.55 12.17 -6.91
N GLU A 122 -23.47 11.23 -7.17
CA GLU A 122 -24.70 11.32 -7.98
C GLU A 122 -24.64 10.91 -9.46
N ASN A 123 -24.51 9.61 -9.71
CA ASN A 123 -25.49 8.87 -10.52
C ASN A 123 -25.27 7.35 -10.42
N LEU A 124 -25.85 6.72 -9.38
CA LEU A 124 -26.29 5.34 -9.52
C LEU A 124 -27.55 5.37 -10.41
N ASN A 125 -27.46 4.67 -11.54
CA ASN A 125 -28.51 4.41 -12.54
C ASN A 125 -28.81 5.50 -13.59
N LYS A 126 -28.03 5.48 -14.69
CA LYS A 126 -28.56 5.41 -16.08
C LYS A 126 -27.45 5.18 -17.12
N ASN A 127 -27.21 3.90 -17.44
CA ASN A 127 -26.67 3.32 -18.69
C ASN A 127 -25.76 4.18 -19.60
N LYS A 128 -24.49 4.31 -19.19
CA LYS A 128 -23.25 4.26 -20.02
C LYS A 128 -22.13 3.78 -19.09
N GLY A 129 -22.16 2.51 -18.71
CA GLY A 129 -21.35 1.98 -17.59
C GLY A 129 -20.18 1.11 -18.04
N VAL A 130 -19.10 1.13 -17.26
CA VAL A 130 -18.08 0.07 -17.27
C VAL A 130 -18.80 -1.26 -17.00
N LEU A 131 -18.66 -2.20 -17.92
CA LEU A 131 -19.29 -3.51 -17.84
C LEU A 131 -18.36 -4.42 -17.03
N PHE A 132 -18.71 -4.66 -15.77
CA PHE A 132 -17.99 -5.61 -14.94
C PHE A 132 -18.32 -7.04 -15.38
N PRO A 133 -17.31 -7.90 -15.64
CA PRO A 133 -17.54 -9.32 -15.94
C PRO A 133 -18.19 -10.08 -14.78
N PHE A 134 -17.98 -9.60 -13.55
CA PHE A 134 -18.51 -10.18 -12.32
C PHE A 134 -19.17 -9.10 -11.47
N GLU A 135 -20.37 -9.38 -10.96
CA GLU A 135 -21.17 -8.40 -10.24
C GLU A 135 -20.81 -8.32 -8.74
N SER A 136 -20.01 -9.26 -8.25
CA SER A 136 -19.67 -9.37 -6.84
C SER A 136 -18.97 -8.12 -6.30
N GLU A 137 -19.21 -7.85 -5.02
CA GLU A 137 -18.53 -6.78 -4.31
C GLU A 137 -17.02 -7.04 -4.24
N ILE A 138 -16.60 -8.30 -4.02
CA ILE A 138 -15.19 -8.70 -3.97
C ILE A 138 -14.49 -8.22 -5.23
N PHE A 139 -15.01 -8.60 -6.39
CA PHE A 139 -14.38 -8.29 -7.66
C PHE A 139 -14.29 -6.78 -7.89
N LYS A 140 -15.36 -6.04 -7.62
CA LYS A 140 -15.38 -4.57 -7.74
C LYS A 140 -14.34 -3.92 -6.84
N THR A 141 -14.23 -4.35 -5.58
CA THR A 141 -13.21 -3.88 -4.64
C THR A 141 -11.80 -4.17 -5.15
N GLN A 142 -11.54 -5.39 -5.65
CA GLN A 142 -10.23 -5.78 -6.21
C GLN A 142 -9.90 -4.97 -7.48
N TRP A 143 -10.89 -4.69 -8.31
CA TRP A 143 -10.70 -3.86 -9.49
C TRP A 143 -10.37 -2.40 -9.13
N GLN A 144 -11.00 -1.84 -8.09
CA GLN A 144 -10.63 -0.53 -7.59
C GLN A 144 -9.20 -0.51 -7.02
N LEU A 145 -8.82 -1.55 -6.28
CA LEU A 145 -7.45 -1.74 -5.80
C LEU A 145 -6.45 -1.75 -6.96
N TRP A 146 -6.73 -2.49 -8.03
CA TRP A 146 -5.91 -2.51 -9.24
C TRP A 146 -5.74 -1.11 -9.86
N LYS A 147 -6.82 -0.32 -9.97
CA LYS A 147 -6.75 1.03 -10.52
C LYS A 147 -5.90 1.97 -9.68
N VAL A 148 -6.05 1.94 -8.36
CA VAL A 148 -5.22 2.74 -7.45
C VAL A 148 -3.76 2.35 -7.57
N TYR A 149 -3.46 1.05 -7.54
CA TYR A 149 -2.12 0.51 -7.75
C TYR A 149 -1.51 0.99 -9.07
N LYS A 150 -2.22 0.85 -10.20
CA LYS A 150 -1.77 1.31 -11.52
C LYS A 150 -1.47 2.80 -11.57
N SER A 151 -2.31 3.61 -10.91
CA SER A 151 -2.09 5.05 -10.83
C SER A 151 -0.89 5.41 -9.97
N LYS A 152 -0.61 4.65 -8.91
CA LYS A 152 0.49 4.94 -7.98
C LYS A 152 1.84 4.48 -8.50
N GLU A 153 1.92 3.23 -8.94
CA GLU A 153 3.20 2.65 -9.37
C GLU A 153 3.61 3.10 -10.78
N PHE A 154 2.64 3.39 -11.65
CA PHE A 154 2.92 3.66 -13.06
C PHE A 154 2.33 4.97 -13.59
N GLY A 155 1.68 5.78 -12.74
CA GLY A 155 0.99 6.98 -13.18
C GLY A 155 -0.14 6.71 -14.18
N PHE A 156 -0.62 5.47 -14.27
CA PHE A 156 -1.55 5.03 -15.30
C PHE A 156 -3.01 5.17 -14.84
N LYS A 157 -3.85 5.77 -15.68
CA LYS A 157 -5.30 5.86 -15.50
C LYS A 157 -5.98 5.47 -16.82
N TYR A 158 -7.07 4.72 -16.75
CA TYR A 158 -7.90 4.45 -17.92
C TYR A 158 -8.54 5.77 -18.38
N LYS A 159 -8.31 6.13 -19.65
CA LYS A 159 -8.80 7.39 -20.21
C LYS A 159 -10.25 7.30 -20.68
N SER A 160 -10.74 6.10 -20.94
CA SER A 160 -12.11 5.84 -21.41
C SER A 160 -12.65 4.53 -20.85
N GLU A 161 -13.97 4.44 -20.76
CA GLU A 161 -14.68 3.20 -20.40
C GLU A 161 -14.32 2.03 -21.32
N ILE A 162 -14.14 2.29 -22.62
CA ILE A 162 -13.72 1.27 -23.60
C ILE A 162 -12.37 0.66 -23.21
N SER A 163 -11.42 1.47 -22.74
CA SER A 163 -10.11 0.99 -22.31
C SER A 163 -10.17 0.17 -21.02
N GLU A 164 -11.07 0.55 -20.11
CA GLU A 164 -11.32 -0.17 -18.86
C GLU A 164 -12.00 -1.52 -19.17
N ASN A 165 -13.04 -1.51 -20.00
CA ASN A 165 -13.74 -2.70 -20.50
C ASN A 165 -12.79 -3.64 -21.26
N GLY A 166 -11.86 -3.12 -22.06
CA GLY A 166 -10.86 -3.95 -22.74
C GLY A 166 -9.92 -4.66 -21.76
N ALA A 167 -9.56 -4.01 -20.66
CA ALA A 167 -8.76 -4.64 -19.61
C ALA A 167 -9.56 -5.68 -18.80
N LEU A 168 -10.85 -5.40 -18.53
CA LEU A 168 -11.77 -6.34 -17.89
C LEU A 168 -12.02 -7.58 -18.75
N ALA A 169 -12.26 -7.42 -20.06
CA ALA A 169 -12.42 -8.53 -20.99
C ALA A 169 -11.14 -9.38 -21.11
N LYS A 170 -9.97 -8.73 -21.07
CA LYS A 170 -8.69 -9.45 -21.02
C LYS A 170 -8.58 -10.29 -19.74
N LEU A 171 -8.98 -9.74 -18.60
CA LEU A 171 -8.96 -10.44 -17.32
C LEU A 171 -9.91 -11.64 -17.32
N GLU A 172 -11.15 -11.47 -17.78
CA GLU A 172 -12.15 -12.54 -17.91
C GLU A 172 -11.63 -13.68 -18.80
N LYS A 173 -10.99 -13.34 -19.92
CA LYS A 173 -10.41 -14.34 -20.82
C LYS A 173 -9.30 -15.15 -20.14
N ILE A 174 -8.41 -14.50 -19.40
CA ILE A 174 -7.28 -15.17 -18.72
C ILE A 174 -7.78 -15.98 -17.52
N SER A 175 -8.84 -15.53 -16.85
CA SER A 175 -9.45 -16.26 -15.74
C SER A 175 -10.36 -17.40 -16.17
N GLY A 176 -10.61 -17.57 -17.47
CA GLY A 176 -11.53 -18.58 -17.99
C GLY A 176 -12.99 -18.33 -17.59
N GLY A 177 -13.36 -17.09 -17.28
CA GLY A 177 -14.68 -16.73 -16.78
C GLY A 177 -14.92 -17.09 -15.30
N ASP A 178 -13.90 -17.54 -14.56
CA ASP A 178 -13.99 -17.73 -13.12
C ASP A 178 -13.62 -16.44 -12.37
N GLU A 179 -14.52 -16.01 -11.49
CA GLU A 179 -14.34 -14.80 -10.68
C GLU A 179 -13.18 -14.96 -9.68
N LYS A 180 -13.10 -16.12 -9.03
CA LYS A 180 -12.08 -16.36 -8.01
C LYS A 180 -10.68 -16.32 -8.62
N THR A 181 -10.51 -16.98 -9.76
CA THR A 181 -9.28 -16.93 -10.56
C THR A 181 -8.96 -15.48 -10.99
N ALA A 182 -9.95 -14.69 -11.40
CA ALA A 182 -9.72 -13.29 -11.78
C ALA A 182 -9.21 -12.43 -10.61
N VAL A 183 -9.78 -12.62 -9.42
CA VAL A 183 -9.33 -11.96 -8.18
C VAL A 183 -7.89 -12.36 -7.84
N GLU A 184 -7.56 -13.65 -7.92
CA GLU A 184 -6.21 -14.15 -7.67
C GLU A 184 -5.18 -13.58 -8.68
N ILE A 185 -5.56 -13.44 -9.95
CA ILE A 185 -4.71 -12.82 -10.98
C ILE A 185 -4.44 -11.34 -10.67
N ILE A 186 -5.46 -10.59 -10.23
CA ILE A 186 -5.28 -9.20 -9.82
C ILE A 186 -4.30 -9.13 -8.65
N GLN A 187 -4.50 -9.95 -7.62
CA GLN A 187 -3.66 -9.98 -6.43
C GLN A 187 -2.22 -10.36 -6.78
N GLN A 188 -2.01 -11.40 -7.60
CA GLN A 188 -0.69 -11.80 -8.09
C GLN A 188 -0.01 -10.64 -8.81
N SER A 189 -0.72 -9.96 -9.71
CA SER A 189 -0.17 -8.84 -10.49
C SER A 189 0.25 -7.66 -9.60
N ILE A 190 -0.49 -7.39 -8.53
CA ILE A 190 -0.14 -6.35 -7.55
C ILE A 190 1.08 -6.77 -6.72
N ASN A 191 1.06 -8.00 -6.20
CA ASN A 191 2.13 -8.53 -5.36
C ASN A 191 3.47 -8.60 -6.09
N GLU A 192 3.44 -8.98 -7.37
CA GLU A 192 4.63 -9.08 -8.23
C GLU A 192 5.03 -7.76 -8.88
N GLY A 193 4.30 -6.66 -8.65
CA GLY A 193 4.66 -5.36 -9.21
C GLY A 193 4.46 -5.27 -10.73
N TRP A 194 3.53 -6.03 -11.30
CA TRP A 194 3.32 -6.10 -12.74
C TRP A 194 2.43 -4.99 -13.30
N LYS A 195 2.65 -4.65 -14.58
CA LYS A 195 1.88 -3.63 -15.31
C LYS A 195 0.57 -4.16 -15.92
N GLY A 196 0.36 -5.47 -15.95
CA GLY A 196 -0.80 -6.10 -16.58
C GLY A 196 -1.07 -7.49 -16.02
N PHE A 197 -2.13 -8.13 -16.54
CA PHE A 197 -2.60 -9.44 -16.10
C PHE A 197 -1.95 -10.59 -16.88
N PHE A 198 -1.64 -11.66 -16.16
CA PHE A 198 -1.04 -12.89 -16.65
C PHE A 198 -1.69 -14.09 -15.96
N GLU A 199 -1.53 -15.28 -16.54
CA GLU A 199 -2.06 -16.52 -15.97
C GLU A 199 -1.47 -16.81 -14.59
N LEU A 200 -2.25 -17.49 -13.75
CA LEU A 200 -1.80 -17.89 -12.42
C LEU A 200 -0.56 -18.78 -12.53
N SER A 201 0.45 -18.46 -11.73
CA SER A 201 1.67 -19.26 -11.71
C SER A 201 1.37 -20.65 -11.15
N LYS A 202 1.37 -21.68 -11.99
CA LYS A 202 1.24 -23.07 -11.53
C LYS A 202 2.44 -23.41 -10.62
N PRO A 203 2.24 -24.11 -9.49
CA PRO A 203 3.38 -24.68 -8.77
C PRO A 203 4.06 -25.68 -9.70
N THR A 204 5.30 -25.40 -10.09
CA THR A 204 6.11 -26.27 -10.94
C THR A 204 6.38 -27.60 -10.23
N LYS A 205 5.55 -28.61 -10.49
CA LYS A 205 5.97 -30.01 -10.32
C LYS A 205 6.86 -30.36 -11.51
N ASN A 206 8.16 -30.09 -11.40
CA ASN A 206 9.14 -30.70 -12.30
C ASN A 206 9.56 -32.05 -11.70
N PRO A 207 9.20 -33.20 -12.29
CA PRO A 207 9.81 -34.47 -11.96
C PRO A 207 11.16 -34.56 -12.68
N GLY A 208 12.26 -34.39 -11.95
CA GLY A 208 13.59 -34.75 -12.43
C GLY A 208 14.58 -33.58 -12.47
N ALA A 209 15.36 -33.44 -11.40
CA ALA A 209 16.80 -33.20 -11.42
C ALA A 209 17.25 -32.91 -9.98
N GLY A 210 18.07 -33.80 -9.42
CA GLY A 210 18.64 -33.64 -8.09
C GLY A 210 19.49 -32.37 -8.00
N GLY A 211 19.13 -31.50 -7.05
CA GLY A 211 19.87 -30.31 -6.70
C GLY A 211 19.22 -29.70 -5.46
N ALA A 212 20.00 -29.52 -4.38
CA ALA A 212 19.53 -29.16 -3.05
C ALA A 212 18.47 -28.05 -3.05
N ALA A 213 17.29 -28.37 -2.52
CA ALA A 213 16.14 -27.48 -2.45
C ALA A 213 16.45 -26.25 -1.59
N LYS A 214 16.60 -25.09 -2.23
CA LYS A 214 16.46 -23.81 -1.55
C LYS A 214 14.96 -23.59 -1.35
N LEU A 215 14.52 -23.72 -0.10
CA LEU A 215 13.17 -23.35 0.33
C LEU A 215 12.88 -21.92 -0.12
N THR A 216 11.81 -21.75 -0.90
CA THR A 216 11.32 -20.42 -1.25
C THR A 216 10.81 -19.73 0.01
N ALA A 217 10.91 -18.40 0.08
CA ALA A 217 10.50 -17.63 1.25
C ALA A 217 9.04 -17.91 1.69
N ALA A 218 8.15 -18.22 0.74
CA ALA A 218 6.77 -18.62 1.02
C ALA A 218 6.65 -20.00 1.70
N GLN A 219 7.51 -20.96 1.33
CA GLN A 219 7.55 -22.30 1.96
C GLN A 219 8.21 -22.23 3.35
N ALA A 220 9.22 -21.38 3.52
CA ALA A 220 9.81 -21.11 4.84
C ALA A 220 8.79 -20.49 5.80
N PHE A 221 7.96 -19.56 5.31
CA PHE A 221 6.93 -18.90 6.11
C PHE A 221 5.81 -19.86 6.55
N LYS A 222 5.36 -20.74 5.64
CA LYS A 222 4.31 -21.73 5.94
C LYS A 222 4.77 -22.79 6.95
N ASN A 223 6.00 -23.29 6.79
CA ASN A 223 6.57 -24.27 7.72
C ASN A 223 6.84 -23.69 9.12
N GLN A 224 7.12 -22.39 9.21
CA GLN A 224 7.30 -21.71 10.49
C GLN A 224 5.98 -21.55 11.25
N PHE A 225 4.85 -21.40 10.55
CA PHE A 225 3.51 -21.33 11.14
C PHE A 225 2.98 -22.71 11.60
N GLU A 226 3.23 -23.77 10.83
CA GLU A 226 2.77 -25.13 11.19
C GLU A 226 3.53 -25.67 12.42
N ASN A 227 4.81 -25.34 12.58
CA ASN A 227 5.61 -25.78 13.73
C ASN A 227 5.27 -25.06 15.05
N GLN A 228 4.68 -23.86 15.02
CA GLN A 228 4.26 -23.17 16.25
C GLN A 228 2.91 -23.65 16.80
N ASN A 229 2.05 -24.21 15.94
CA ASN A 229 0.76 -24.74 16.37
C ASN A 229 0.87 -26.14 17.00
N ASN A 230 1.86 -26.94 16.60
CA ASN A 230 2.07 -28.27 17.17
C ASN A 230 2.86 -28.26 18.50
N SER A 231 3.47 -27.13 18.87
CA SER A 231 4.18 -26.99 20.16
C SER A 231 3.28 -26.51 21.30
N LYS A 232 2.07 -26.01 21.01
CA LYS A 232 1.11 -25.52 22.03
C LYS A 232 0.05 -26.55 22.43
N THR A 233 -0.04 -27.68 21.73
CA THR A 233 -0.99 -28.75 22.05
C THR A 233 -0.44 -29.79 23.03
N ASP A 234 0.88 -29.84 23.23
CA ASP A 234 1.51 -30.83 24.11
C ASP A 234 1.75 -30.34 25.56
N GLU A 235 1.49 -29.05 25.86
CA GLU A 235 1.62 -28.50 27.23
C GLU A 235 0.31 -28.48 28.03
N PHE A 236 -0.83 -28.90 27.45
CA PHE A 236 -2.14 -28.90 28.13
C PHE A 236 -2.69 -30.28 28.50
N ILE A 237 -1.87 -31.35 28.43
CA ILE A 237 -2.32 -32.72 28.83
C ILE A 237 -1.67 -33.24 30.13
N ASN A 238 -0.75 -32.49 30.77
CA ASN A 238 -0.26 -32.85 32.10
C ASN A 238 -0.40 -31.70 33.09
N ILE A 239 -1.55 -31.64 33.77
CA ILE A 239 -1.75 -31.37 35.22
C ILE A 239 -3.20 -31.76 35.56
#